data_AF-A0A7V3RKM8-F1
#
_entry.id   AF-A0A7V3RKM8-F1
#
_cell.length_a   1.000
_cell.length_b   1.000
_cell.length_c   1.000
_cell.angle_alpha   90.00
_cell.angle_beta   90.00
_cell.angle_gamma   90.00
#
_symmetry.space_group_name_H-M   'P 1'
#
loop_
_entity.id
_entity.type
_entity.pdbx_description
1 polymer ?
#
loop_
_entity_poly.entity_id
_entity_poly.type
_entity_poly.pdbx_seq_one_letter_code
_entity_poly.pdbx_strand_id
1 'polypeptide(L)'
;MFWELKLTEKFIETANLSGVGVKIIRNIDFLKDFALNTSLGYDSNKDVGFIKALSGATESASAVVNISNREKLKSILTSKTLYISIEKTTLRSSLSEAYFLAKQRCQDEYMLFISGESKTADIEKTLVSGVQGPEKIIFLITEMS
;
A
#
# COMPACT_ATOMS: atom_id res chain seq x y z
N MET A 1 11.37 19.70 0.45
CA MET A 1 11.12 19.71 1.91
C MET A 1 9.71 20.20 2.29
N PHE A 2 9.35 21.50 2.17
CA PHE A 2 8.03 21.99 2.62
C PHE A 2 6.82 21.36 1.90
N TRP A 3 6.96 20.94 0.64
CA TRP A 3 5.87 20.37 -0.15
C TRP A 3 5.59 18.90 0.19
N GLU A 4 6.61 18.14 0.61
CA GLU A 4 6.49 16.70 0.96
C GLU A 4 5.79 16.49 2.31
N LEU A 5 6.00 17.41 3.26
CA LEU A 5 5.26 17.45 4.53
C LEU A 5 3.75 17.58 4.28
N LYS A 6 3.35 18.50 3.40
CA LYS A 6 1.93 18.69 3.04
C LYS A 6 1.30 17.46 2.40
N LEU A 7 2.04 16.76 1.53
CA LEU A 7 1.53 15.52 0.90
C LEU A 7 1.38 14.39 1.91
N THR A 8 2.31 14.26 2.85
CA THR A 8 2.23 13.23 3.90
C THR A 8 1.04 13.48 4.82
N GLU A 9 0.87 14.71 5.28
CA GLU A 9 -0.27 15.13 6.10
C GLU A 9 -1.59 14.86 5.39
N LYS A 10 -1.70 15.27 4.12
CA LYS A 10 -2.90 15.01 3.30
C LYS A 10 -3.18 13.53 3.13
N PHE A 11 -2.16 12.70 2.89
CA PHE A 11 -2.34 11.25 2.78
C PHE A 11 -2.90 10.66 4.07
N ILE A 12 -2.37 11.07 5.23
CA ILE A 12 -2.83 10.61 6.54
C ILE A 12 -4.28 11.04 6.79
N GLU A 13 -4.61 12.30 6.50
CA GLU A 13 -5.97 12.83 6.63
C GLU A 13 -6.96 12.00 5.78
N THR A 14 -6.66 11.82 4.50
CA THR A 14 -7.51 11.04 3.58
C THR A 14 -7.64 9.58 4.02
N ALA A 15 -6.56 8.94 4.45
CA ALA A 15 -6.59 7.56 4.94
C ALA A 15 -7.46 7.41 6.20
N ASN A 16 -7.35 8.36 7.13
CA ASN A 16 -8.12 8.35 8.38
C ASN A 16 -9.63 8.52 8.13
N LEU A 17 -10.03 9.33 7.14
CA LEU A 17 -11.44 9.45 6.75
C LEU A 17 -12.04 8.10 6.29
N SER A 18 -11.22 7.30 5.62
CA SER A 18 -11.55 5.95 5.16
C SER A 18 -11.34 4.86 6.24
N GLY A 19 -10.89 5.21 7.45
CA GLY A 19 -10.65 4.25 8.54
C GLY A 19 -9.39 3.39 8.36
N VAL A 20 -8.45 3.82 7.51
CA VAL A 20 -7.24 3.07 7.15
C VAL A 20 -6.07 3.55 7.99
N GLY A 21 -5.34 2.62 8.60
CA GLY A 21 -4.19 2.96 9.44
C GLY A 21 -3.01 3.45 8.62
N VAL A 22 -2.38 4.55 9.05
CA VAL A 22 -1.11 5.04 8.49
C VAL A 22 -0.08 5.18 9.61
N LYS A 23 1.15 4.75 9.37
CA LYS A 23 2.30 4.96 10.27
C LYS A 23 3.46 5.60 9.52
N ILE A 24 4.04 6.64 10.09
CA ILE A 24 5.33 7.17 9.62
C ILE A 24 6.43 6.41 10.33
N ILE A 25 7.33 5.78 9.59
CA ILE A 25 8.41 4.96 10.13
C ILE A 25 9.71 5.25 9.38
N ARG A 26 10.85 4.89 9.98
CA ARG A 26 12.16 5.02 9.32
C ARG A 26 12.42 3.90 8.32
N ASN A 27 12.07 2.67 8.69
CA ASN A 27 12.23 1.48 7.86
C ASN A 27 11.17 0.44 8.25
N ILE A 28 11.09 -0.64 7.48
CA ILE A 28 10.13 -1.73 7.68
C ILE A 28 10.70 -2.91 8.49
N ASP A 29 11.82 -2.76 9.20
CA ASP A 29 12.50 -3.90 9.85
C ASP A 29 11.69 -4.59 10.94
N PHE A 30 10.74 -3.90 11.57
CA PHE A 30 9.80 -4.53 12.53
C PHE A 30 8.99 -5.67 11.88
N LEU A 31 8.90 -5.72 10.55
CA LEU A 31 8.24 -6.83 9.86
C LEU A 31 9.00 -8.15 9.98
N LYS A 32 10.29 -8.12 10.33
CA LYS A 32 11.09 -9.32 10.65
C LYS A 32 10.54 -10.06 11.87
N ASP A 33 9.88 -9.36 12.79
CA ASP A 33 9.23 -9.97 13.96
C ASP A 33 8.04 -10.86 13.54
N PHE A 34 7.50 -10.67 12.32
CA PHE A 34 6.52 -11.55 11.69
C PHE A 34 7.15 -12.61 10.78
N ALA A 35 8.47 -12.82 10.88
CA ALA A 35 9.26 -13.72 10.02
C ALA A 35 9.20 -13.36 8.51
N LEU A 36 9.09 -12.06 8.19
CA LEU A 36 9.08 -11.57 6.79
C LEU A 36 10.47 -11.08 6.36
N ASN A 37 10.84 -11.36 5.12
CA ASN A 37 12.09 -10.93 4.52
C ASN A 37 12.00 -9.52 3.91
N THR A 38 12.35 -8.50 4.69
CA THR A 38 12.25 -7.08 4.31
C THR A 38 13.25 -6.62 3.24
N SER A 39 14.23 -7.46 2.89
CA SER A 39 15.16 -7.18 1.78
C SER A 39 14.47 -7.28 0.42
N LEU A 40 13.36 -8.02 0.33
CA LEU A 40 12.54 -8.16 -0.87
C LEU A 40 11.61 -6.95 -1.09
N GLY A 41 11.04 -6.89 -2.29
CA GLY A 41 9.98 -5.92 -2.63
C GLY A 41 8.60 -6.29 -2.06
N TYR A 42 8.43 -7.53 -1.63
CA TYR A 42 7.22 -8.07 -0.99
C TYR A 42 7.58 -9.38 -0.29
N ASP A 43 6.82 -9.74 0.74
CA ASP A 43 6.84 -11.07 1.34
C ASP A 43 5.53 -11.29 2.09
N SER A 44 5.17 -12.54 2.36
CA SER A 44 4.00 -12.86 3.16
C SER A 44 4.10 -14.20 3.85
N ASN A 45 3.51 -14.29 5.03
CA ASN A 45 3.01 -15.54 5.58
C ASN A 45 1.47 -15.53 5.52
N LYS A 46 0.81 -16.53 6.11
CA LYS A 46 -0.66 -16.68 6.06
C LYS A 46 -1.42 -15.52 6.72
N ASP A 47 -0.86 -14.88 7.73
CA ASP A 47 -1.56 -13.85 8.52
C ASP A 47 -1.09 -12.42 8.19
N VAL A 48 0.19 -12.25 7.84
CA VAL A 48 0.80 -10.94 7.60
C VAL A 48 1.59 -10.95 6.29
N GLY A 49 1.36 -9.93 5.47
CA GLY A 49 2.15 -9.66 4.27
C GLY A 49 2.60 -8.22 4.20
N PHE A 50 3.58 -7.96 3.35
CA PHE A 50 3.95 -6.61 2.97
C PHE A 50 4.29 -6.48 1.50
N ILE A 51 4.19 -5.25 1.00
CA ILE A 51 4.63 -4.88 -0.34
C ILE A 51 5.18 -3.45 -0.35
N LYS A 52 6.27 -3.24 -1.08
CA LYS A 52 6.80 -1.92 -1.41
C LYS A 52 6.04 -1.35 -2.59
N ALA A 53 5.39 -0.22 -2.38
CA ALA A 53 4.72 0.53 -3.43
C ALA A 53 5.73 1.29 -4.28
N LEU A 54 5.38 1.47 -5.56
CA LEU A 54 6.14 2.33 -6.46
C LEU A 54 5.83 3.81 -6.24
N SER A 55 4.64 4.14 -5.76
CA SER A 55 4.20 5.51 -5.48
C SER A 55 2.90 5.49 -4.67
N GLY A 56 2.46 6.67 -4.22
CA GLY A 56 1.16 6.84 -3.57
C GLY A 56 0.44 8.11 -4.00
N ALA A 57 -0.89 8.09 -3.97
CA ALA A 57 -1.76 9.20 -4.31
C ALA A 57 -2.46 9.72 -3.06
N THR A 58 -2.26 11.01 -2.76
CA THR A 58 -2.83 11.63 -1.56
C THR A 58 -4.34 11.86 -1.65
N GLU A 59 -4.89 12.16 -2.83
CA GLU A 59 -6.33 12.43 -3.00
C GLU A 59 -7.26 11.27 -2.60
N SER A 60 -6.75 10.04 -2.68
CA SER A 60 -7.51 8.81 -2.45
C SER A 60 -6.88 7.89 -1.43
N ALA A 61 -5.77 8.31 -0.79
CA ALA A 61 -4.96 7.46 0.08
C ALA A 61 -4.68 6.07 -0.55
N SER A 62 -4.21 6.08 -1.79
CA SER A 62 -3.95 4.86 -2.57
C SER A 62 -2.46 4.65 -2.81
N ALA A 63 -2.04 3.40 -2.91
CA ALA A 63 -0.72 3.01 -3.37
C ALA A 63 -0.77 2.42 -4.77
N VAL A 64 0.27 2.68 -5.57
CA VAL A 64 0.50 2.00 -6.84
C VAL A 64 1.54 0.92 -6.60
N VAL A 65 1.17 -0.34 -6.82
CA VAL A 65 2.08 -1.48 -6.69
C VAL A 65 2.22 -2.20 -8.01
N ASN A 66 3.41 -2.71 -8.31
CA ASN A 66 3.66 -3.54 -9.47
C ASN A 66 3.42 -5.03 -9.14
N ILE A 67 2.86 -5.77 -10.08
CA ILE A 67 2.60 -7.20 -9.99
C ILE A 67 3.39 -7.88 -11.11
N SER A 68 4.61 -8.32 -10.77
CA SER A 68 5.52 -9.00 -11.68
C SER A 68 5.18 -10.46 -11.92
N ASN A 69 4.51 -11.10 -10.96
CA ASN A 69 4.16 -12.53 -11.03
C ASN A 69 2.91 -12.86 -10.18
N ARG A 70 2.40 -14.08 -10.35
CA ARG A 70 1.21 -14.57 -9.63
C ARG A 70 1.43 -14.77 -8.14
N GLU A 71 2.65 -15.06 -7.70
CA GLU A 71 2.96 -15.26 -6.28
C GLU A 71 2.86 -13.95 -5.51
N LYS A 72 3.34 -12.84 -6.09
CA LYS A 72 3.18 -11.49 -5.56
C LYS A 72 1.72 -11.06 -5.48
N LEU A 73 0.91 -11.41 -6.48
CA LEU A 73 -0.53 -11.16 -6.41
C LEU A 73 -1.17 -11.97 -5.28
N LYS A 74 -0.79 -13.25 -5.15
CA LYS A 74 -1.29 -14.13 -4.10
C LYS A 74 -0.92 -13.61 -2.71
N SER A 75 0.32 -13.17 -2.49
CA SER A 75 0.77 -12.64 -1.18
C SER A 75 -0.05 -11.43 -0.74
N ILE A 76 -0.46 -10.58 -1.68
CA ILE A 76 -1.35 -9.44 -1.43
C ILE A 76 -2.76 -9.93 -1.07
N LEU A 77 -3.32 -10.86 -1.84
CA LEU A 77 -4.72 -11.27 -1.69
C LEU A 77 -4.98 -12.19 -0.51
N THR A 78 -4.00 -12.99 -0.07
CA THR A 78 -4.23 -14.03 0.96
C THR A 78 -3.77 -13.64 2.36
N SER A 79 -3.13 -12.48 2.54
CA SER A 79 -2.68 -12.01 3.86
C SER A 79 -3.85 -11.39 4.61
N LYS A 80 -4.08 -11.75 5.88
CA LYS A 80 -5.12 -11.07 6.69
C LYS A 80 -4.78 -9.60 6.92
N THR A 81 -3.54 -9.31 7.31
CA THR A 81 -3.02 -7.95 7.42
C THR A 81 -1.98 -7.69 6.35
N LEU A 82 -2.19 -6.67 5.53
CA LEU A 82 -1.24 -6.21 4.52
C LEU A 82 -0.65 -4.85 4.90
N TYR A 83 0.67 -4.82 5.03
CA TYR A 83 1.45 -3.60 5.16
C TYR A 83 1.89 -3.11 3.78
N ILE A 84 1.65 -1.84 3.48
CA ILE A 84 2.06 -1.24 2.19
C ILE A 84 3.02 -0.11 2.49
N SER A 85 4.30 -0.29 2.16
CA SER A 85 5.29 0.77 2.37
C SER A 85 5.37 1.70 1.18
N ILE A 86 5.29 3.00 1.43
CA ILE A 86 5.37 4.05 0.42
C ILE A 86 6.51 4.98 0.84
N GLU A 87 7.50 5.15 -0.03
CA GLU A 87 8.52 6.16 0.16
C GLU A 87 7.89 7.55 0.10
N LYS A 88 8.14 8.38 1.10
CA LYS A 88 7.55 9.71 1.22
C LYS A 88 7.74 10.59 -0.03
N THR A 89 8.91 10.53 -0.64
CA THR A 89 9.28 11.30 -1.85
C THR A 89 8.50 10.90 -3.10
N THR A 90 7.77 9.79 -3.02
CA THR A 90 7.02 9.17 -4.12
C THR A 90 5.52 9.43 -4.04
N LEU A 91 5.09 10.11 -2.97
CA LEU A 91 3.72 10.61 -2.85
C LEU A 91 3.46 11.69 -3.91
N ARG A 92 2.26 11.63 -4.49
CA ARG A 92 1.77 12.57 -5.50
C ARG A 92 0.36 13.02 -5.17
N SER A 93 -0.05 14.14 -5.76
CA SER A 93 -1.34 14.73 -5.44
C SER A 93 -2.48 13.84 -5.92
N SER A 94 -2.34 13.32 -7.15
CA SER A 94 -3.37 12.53 -7.84
C SER A 94 -2.93 11.09 -8.16
N LEU A 95 -3.91 10.21 -8.42
CA LEU A 95 -3.68 8.84 -8.87
C LEU A 95 -2.95 8.80 -10.22
N SER A 96 -3.28 9.74 -11.11
CA SER A 96 -2.64 9.87 -12.42
C SER A 96 -1.15 10.18 -12.28
N GLU A 97 -0.78 11.18 -11.47
CA GLU A 97 0.63 11.51 -11.20
C GLU A 97 1.38 10.33 -10.56
N ALA A 98 0.73 9.66 -9.59
CA ALA A 98 1.31 8.49 -8.94
C ALA A 98 1.56 7.36 -9.94
N TYR A 99 0.60 7.09 -10.83
CA TYR A 99 0.72 6.10 -11.90
C TYR A 99 1.83 6.44 -12.89
N PHE A 100 1.93 7.69 -13.35
CA PHE A 100 3.00 8.11 -14.26
C PHE A 100 4.38 7.95 -13.62
N LEU A 101 4.54 8.30 -12.35
CA LEU A 101 5.77 8.05 -11.61
C LEU A 101 6.10 6.54 -11.53
N ALA A 102 5.09 5.71 -11.25
CA ALA A 102 5.26 4.26 -11.19
C ALA A 102 5.68 3.67 -12.55
N LYS A 103 5.09 4.14 -13.65
CA LYS A 103 5.45 3.72 -15.01
C LYS A 103 6.88 4.11 -15.42
N GLN A 104 7.40 5.23 -14.93
CA GLN A 104 8.80 5.59 -15.15
C GLN A 104 9.77 4.62 -14.44
N ARG A 105 9.34 4.01 -13.33
CA ARG A 105 10.15 3.05 -12.57
C ARG A 105 10.01 1.62 -13.07
N CYS A 106 8.88 1.28 -13.68
CA CYS A 106 8.59 -0.06 -14.17
C CYS A 106 7.61 0.00 -15.35
N GLN A 107 8.11 -0.23 -16.57
CA GLN A 107 7.34 0.00 -17.80
C GLN A 107 6.42 -1.18 -18.17
N ASP A 108 6.79 -2.42 -17.83
CA ASP A 108 6.21 -3.64 -18.42
C ASP A 108 5.43 -4.54 -17.45
N GLU A 109 5.10 -4.05 -16.25
CA GLU A 109 4.36 -4.83 -15.26
C GLU A 109 2.91 -4.35 -15.08
N TYR A 110 2.07 -5.28 -14.65
CA TYR A 110 0.70 -4.98 -14.23
C TYR A 110 0.74 -4.09 -12.99
N MET A 111 0.01 -2.98 -13.01
CA MET A 111 -0.10 -2.07 -11.88
C MET A 111 -1.43 -2.30 -11.18
N LEU A 112 -1.37 -2.48 -9.86
CA LEU A 112 -2.55 -2.54 -9.01
C LEU A 112 -2.60 -1.27 -8.17
N PHE A 113 -3.79 -0.68 -8.10
CA PHE A 113 -4.08 0.43 -7.20
C PHE A 113 -4.73 -0.14 -5.95
N ILE A 114 -4.12 0.09 -4.80
CA ILE A 114 -4.65 -0.36 -3.51
C ILE A 114 -4.98 0.89 -2.69
N SER A 115 -6.27 1.16 -2.52
CA SER A 115 -6.79 2.05 -1.49
C SER A 115 -7.20 1.21 -0.28
N GLY A 116 -7.18 1.76 0.93
CA GLY A 116 -7.80 1.04 2.03
C GLY A 116 -9.33 0.95 1.86
N GLU A 117 -9.96 0.09 2.65
CA GLU A 117 -11.36 -0.30 2.45
C GLU A 117 -12.29 0.91 2.53
N SER A 118 -13.14 1.10 1.52
CA SER A 118 -14.20 2.10 1.59
C SER A 118 -15.25 1.65 2.59
N LYS A 119 -15.71 2.54 3.47
CA LYS A 119 -16.88 2.32 4.34
C LYS A 119 -18.15 1.91 3.57
N THR A 120 -18.21 2.14 2.25
CA THR A 120 -19.33 1.68 1.41
C THR A 120 -19.26 0.19 1.05
N ALA A 121 -18.10 -0.47 1.13
CA ALA A 121 -17.94 -1.89 0.79
C ALA A 121 -18.41 -2.84 1.91
N ASP A 122 -18.57 -2.34 3.14
CA ASP A 122 -19.05 -3.13 4.29
C ASP A 122 -20.53 -3.56 4.17
N ILE A 123 -21.32 -2.88 3.35
CA ILE A 123 -22.73 -3.24 3.11
C ILE A 123 -22.83 -4.49 2.21
N GLU A 124 -21.88 -4.71 1.29
CA GLU A 124 -21.97 -5.78 0.28
C GLU A 124 -21.13 -7.04 0.61
N LYS A 125 -20.17 -6.95 1.54
CA LYS A 125 -19.30 -8.07 1.93
C LYS A 125 -20.04 -9.29 2.51
N THR A 126 -21.29 -9.14 2.94
CA THR A 126 -22.10 -10.25 3.48
C THR A 126 -22.54 -11.25 2.41
N LEU A 127 -22.44 -10.95 1.11
CA LEU A 127 -23.07 -11.74 0.04
C LEU A 127 -22.15 -12.39 -1.00
N VAL A 128 -20.82 -12.19 -0.96
CA VAL A 128 -19.92 -12.72 -2.00
C VAL A 128 -18.84 -13.64 -1.41
N SER A 129 -19.02 -14.95 -1.60
CA SER A 129 -17.98 -15.95 -1.38
C SER A 129 -16.96 -15.91 -2.54
N GLY A 130 -15.94 -15.06 -2.40
CA GLY A 130 -14.76 -15.01 -3.27
C GLY A 130 -13.50 -14.73 -2.46
N VAL A 131 -12.31 -14.82 -3.08
CA VAL A 131 -11.02 -14.50 -2.45
C VAL A 131 -11.07 -13.06 -1.97
N GLN A 132 -11.35 -12.89 -0.69
CA GLN A 132 -11.41 -11.61 0.00
C GLN A 132 -9.98 -11.08 0.08
N GLY A 133 -9.77 -9.82 -0.35
CA GLY A 133 -8.50 -9.14 -0.11
C GLY A 133 -8.20 -9.05 1.39
N PRO A 134 -7.06 -8.44 1.78
CA PRO A 134 -6.69 -8.32 3.18
C PRO A 134 -7.81 -7.75 4.05
N GLU A 135 -8.09 -8.39 5.17
CA GLU A 135 -9.03 -7.90 6.19
C GLU A 135 -8.57 -6.54 6.75
N LYS A 136 -7.27 -6.27 6.73
CA LYS A 136 -6.68 -5.04 7.23
C LYS A 136 -5.54 -4.56 6.34
N ILE A 137 -5.59 -3.28 5.96
CA ILE A 137 -4.49 -2.59 5.28
C ILE A 137 -3.90 -1.54 6.22
N ILE A 138 -2.57 -1.46 6.25
CA ILE A 138 -1.83 -0.43 6.98
C ILE A 138 -0.79 0.18 6.05
N PHE A 139 -0.87 1.48 5.79
CA PHE A 139 0.17 2.20 5.05
C PHE A 139 1.34 2.56 5.95
N LEU A 140 2.55 2.34 5.46
CA LEU A 140 3.80 2.67 6.11
C LEU A 140 4.52 3.74 5.28
N ILE A 141 4.48 4.99 5.71
CA ILE A 141 5.23 6.06 5.04
C ILE A 141 6.67 6.02 5.54
N THR A 142 7.61 5.72 4.65
CA THR A 142 9.04 5.62 4.98
C THR A 142 9.77 6.90 4.55
N GLU A 143 10.61 7.43 5.44
CA GLU A 143 11.66 8.37 5.04
C GLU A 143 12.71 7.58 4.24
N MET A 144 13.31 8.15 3.18
CA MET A 144 14.28 7.45 2.33
C MET A 144 15.39 6.79 3.16
N SER A 145 15.65 5.51 2.88
CA SER A 145 16.88 4.79 3.25
C SER A 145 17.94 4.97 2.17
#